data_AF-A0A7L2L027-F1
#
_entry.id   AF-A0A7L2L027-F1
#
_cell.length_a   1.000
_cell.length_b   1.000
_cell.length_c   1.000
_cell.angle_alpha   90.00
_cell.angle_beta   90.00
_cell.angle_gamma   90.00
#
_symmetry.space_group_name_H-M   'P 1'
#
loop_
_entity.id
_entity.type
_entity.pdbx_description
1 polymer ?
#
loop_
_entity_poly.entity_id
_entity_poly.type
_entity_poly.pdbx_seq_one_letter_code
_entity_poly.pdbx_strand_id
1 'polypeptide(L)'
;TLEIQTDYRDGEAQTDPYSPQYIVRSGSVPEILALATLTWGRGLPAGQAEMEIIDRIREKRAWEAALPPMDSPANTAKRLKMMEAMERKEWAYREEEIDKLQKVRMEVFKVLQKRREENQKKLDAVRLKNQWQNYQKAKQEKMRKIQHDCALMLRKLIAKRKNCMGKLERRDIIKEYNDFSSQAYAPLSRFGFFPDDSSDYYVVKNFYLNTFAGLCELEESLQHSVSQIKNKISKPTCTISESGYIRKSGRLEAVLAQVHQAILEKKNKLKEPKKPPPVYEKVESSVPKPPTLILEKPSIEEEEIDLAVICLQKLLRGRALQNMMFEGKEKRMDLIQELRTTHALQEEGQLLLEAEKQKTLSLQRQQDAQMHQLSALERDLATIEGRTLGNILDFLSKELVRLQEEQKIHALVMLAERQRRMREAEEAGRRQLEEDRREEEDELFKQAREGDCWDCSSLTIDTYLEDIILSSMERTAEEQAREEIQKRAIEINDIAYEMESRRTRLQSEEIVAELVYNFLIPEAEKSFMRERGKES
;
A
#
# COMPACT_ATOMS: atom_id res chain seq x y z
N THR A 1 -36.72 -6.32 -30.51
CA THR A 1 -37.43 -5.71 -29.37
C THR A 1 -36.39 -5.35 -28.35
N LEU A 2 -36.15 -4.06 -28.14
CA LEU A 2 -35.20 -3.58 -27.13
C LEU A 2 -35.87 -3.72 -25.76
N GLU A 3 -35.46 -4.72 -24.98
CA GLU A 3 -35.91 -4.88 -23.60
C GLU A 3 -35.15 -3.86 -22.73
N ILE A 4 -35.89 -2.90 -22.19
CA ILE A 4 -35.38 -1.90 -21.26
C ILE A 4 -35.31 -2.58 -19.89
N GLN A 5 -34.12 -3.04 -19.52
CA GLN A 5 -33.82 -3.45 -18.15
C GLN A 5 -33.76 -2.19 -17.29
N THR A 6 -34.67 -2.05 -16.33
CA THR A 6 -34.76 -0.90 -15.44
C THR A 6 -33.50 -0.79 -14.57
N ASP A 7 -32.90 0.40 -14.51
CA ASP A 7 -31.69 0.73 -13.72
C ASP A 7 -31.87 0.61 -12.20
N TYR A 8 -33.12 0.48 -11.72
CA TYR A 8 -33.44 0.26 -10.32
C TYR A 8 -33.38 -1.24 -10.02
N ARG A 9 -32.35 -1.67 -9.26
CA ARG A 9 -32.39 -2.98 -8.60
C ARG A 9 -33.58 -2.99 -7.65
N ASP A 10 -34.46 -3.99 -7.77
CA ASP A 10 -35.58 -4.27 -6.86
C ASP A 10 -35.19 -4.40 -5.38
N GLY A 11 -33.89 -4.40 -5.04
CA GLY A 11 -33.40 -4.43 -3.66
C GLY A 11 -33.68 -3.15 -2.85
N GLU A 12 -33.83 -1.99 -3.50
CA GLU A 12 -34.15 -0.72 -2.80
C GLU A 12 -35.66 -0.53 -2.57
N ALA A 13 -36.50 -1.31 -3.25
CA ALA A 13 -37.95 -1.34 -3.03
C ALA A 13 -38.35 -2.23 -1.82
N GLN A 14 -37.37 -2.86 -1.15
CA GLN A 14 -37.61 -3.77 -0.05
C GLN A 14 -37.80 -2.98 1.26
N THR A 15 -38.96 -2.34 1.39
CA THR A 15 -39.41 -1.70 2.63
C THR A 15 -39.75 -2.74 3.69
N ASP A 16 -39.68 -2.36 4.97
CA ASP A 16 -40.21 -3.20 6.05
C ASP A 16 -41.68 -3.58 5.76
N PRO A 17 -42.09 -4.82 6.06
CA PRO A 17 -43.48 -5.24 5.83
C PRO A 17 -44.46 -4.29 6.50
N TYR A 18 -45.43 -3.80 5.74
CA TYR A 18 -46.46 -2.89 6.26
C TYR A 18 -47.23 -3.52 7.43
N SER A 19 -47.24 -2.84 8.58
CA SER A 19 -48.00 -3.23 9.76
C SER A 19 -49.32 -2.42 9.83
N PRO A 20 -50.49 -3.07 9.67
CA PRO A 20 -51.77 -2.37 9.69
C PRO A 20 -52.12 -1.88 11.10
N GLN A 21 -52.89 -0.78 11.16
CA GLN A 21 -53.48 -0.30 12.41
C GLN A 21 -54.53 -1.29 12.92
N TYR A 22 -54.57 -1.53 14.23
CA TYR A 22 -55.50 -2.47 14.88
C TYR A 22 -56.34 -1.78 15.95
N ILE A 23 -57.57 -2.28 16.16
CA ILE A 23 -58.48 -1.83 17.21
C ILE A 23 -58.62 -2.96 18.23
N VAL A 24 -58.34 -2.68 19.51
CA VAL A 24 -58.45 -3.67 20.59
C VAL A 24 -59.80 -3.53 21.28
N ARG A 25 -60.52 -4.65 21.43
CA ARG A 25 -61.79 -4.71 22.16
C ARG A 25 -61.51 -4.58 23.66
N SER A 26 -62.23 -3.70 24.35
CA SER A 26 -62.05 -3.44 25.79
C SER A 26 -62.17 -4.72 26.61
N GLY A 27 -61.09 -5.11 27.29
CA GLY A 27 -61.03 -6.29 28.16
C GLY A 27 -60.23 -7.49 27.64
N SER A 28 -59.80 -7.51 26.38
CA SER A 28 -58.94 -8.59 25.85
C SER A 28 -57.71 -8.04 25.13
N VAL A 29 -56.51 -8.35 25.63
CA VAL A 29 -55.23 -7.98 24.99
C VAL A 29 -54.68 -9.17 24.19
N PRO A 30 -54.70 -9.15 22.85
CA PRO A 30 -54.22 -10.26 22.04
C PRO A 30 -52.72 -10.56 22.29
N GLU A 31 -52.34 -11.83 22.12
CA GLU A 31 -50.96 -12.31 22.35
C GLU A 31 -49.95 -11.65 21.39
N ILE A 32 -50.38 -11.46 20.16
CA ILE A 32 -49.58 -10.90 19.06
C ILE A 32 -49.07 -9.50 19.39
N LEU A 33 -49.81 -8.71 20.18
CA LEU A 33 -49.39 -7.35 20.57
C LEU A 33 -48.21 -7.34 21.55
N ALA A 34 -48.02 -8.40 22.33
CA ALA A 34 -46.82 -8.52 23.18
C ALA A 34 -45.55 -8.83 22.37
N LEU A 35 -45.71 -9.26 21.11
CA LEU A 35 -44.62 -9.56 20.19
C LEU A 35 -44.36 -8.43 19.18
N ALA A 36 -45.02 -7.27 19.34
CA ALA A 36 -44.86 -6.13 18.45
C ALA A 36 -43.42 -5.58 18.38
N THR A 37 -42.56 -5.94 19.34
CA THR A 37 -41.13 -5.61 19.34
C THR A 37 -40.32 -6.44 18.34
N LEU A 38 -40.81 -7.61 17.93
CA LEU A 38 -40.18 -8.47 16.92
C LEU A 38 -40.60 -7.99 15.53
N THR A 39 -39.65 -7.47 14.77
CA THR A 39 -39.86 -6.95 13.42
C THR A 39 -38.93 -7.67 12.43
N TRP A 40 -39.23 -7.57 11.13
CA TRP A 40 -38.39 -8.19 10.10
C TRP A 40 -36.95 -7.63 10.19
N GLY A 41 -35.95 -8.52 10.22
CA GLY A 41 -34.55 -8.12 10.44
C GLY A 41 -34.19 -7.78 11.90
N ARG A 42 -35.17 -7.69 12.80
CA ARG A 42 -35.01 -7.55 14.26
C ARG A 42 -35.79 -8.64 14.99
N GLY A 43 -35.32 -9.88 14.83
CA GLY A 43 -35.88 -11.07 15.50
C GLY A 43 -36.84 -11.91 14.66
N LEU A 44 -37.20 -11.46 13.45
CA LEU A 44 -37.89 -12.29 12.46
C LEU A 44 -37.01 -12.50 11.20
N PRO A 45 -36.91 -13.72 10.65
CA PRO A 45 -37.60 -14.96 11.08
C PRO A 45 -37.12 -15.45 12.44
N ALA A 46 -38.06 -15.97 13.25
CA ALA A 46 -37.81 -16.32 14.64
C ALA A 46 -36.78 -17.45 14.75
N GLY A 47 -35.71 -17.20 15.51
CA GLY A 47 -34.75 -18.20 15.95
C GLY A 47 -35.09 -18.75 17.33
N GLN A 48 -34.15 -19.48 17.91
CA GLN A 48 -34.34 -20.13 19.22
C GLN A 48 -34.54 -19.12 20.35
N ALA A 49 -33.80 -18.01 20.34
CA ALA A 49 -33.91 -16.97 21.37
C ALA A 49 -35.29 -16.27 21.33
N GLU A 50 -35.83 -16.01 20.14
CA GLU A 50 -37.15 -15.40 20.00
C GLU A 50 -38.27 -16.36 20.39
N MET A 51 -38.13 -17.65 20.08
CA MET A 51 -39.05 -18.69 20.58
C MET A 51 -39.04 -18.78 22.11
N GLU A 52 -37.86 -18.75 22.75
CA GLU A 52 -37.74 -18.71 24.21
C GLU A 52 -38.43 -17.47 24.82
N ILE A 53 -38.34 -16.30 24.17
CA ILE A 53 -39.04 -15.09 24.62
C ILE A 53 -40.57 -15.26 24.50
N ILE A 54 -41.05 -15.84 23.40
CA ILE A 54 -42.48 -16.10 23.18
C ILE A 54 -43.03 -17.05 24.25
N ASP A 55 -42.32 -18.16 24.51
CA ASP A 55 -42.71 -19.14 25.52
C ASP A 55 -42.73 -18.52 26.92
N ARG A 56 -41.76 -17.65 27.26
CA ARG A 56 -41.77 -16.88 28.51
C ARG A 56 -42.97 -15.94 28.63
N ILE A 57 -43.35 -15.24 27.55
CA ILE A 57 -44.52 -14.36 27.54
C ILE A 57 -45.80 -15.18 27.78
N ARG A 58 -45.90 -16.38 27.21
CA ARG A 58 -47.03 -17.30 27.43
C ARG A 58 -47.07 -17.83 28.85
N GLU A 59 -45.94 -18.27 29.40
CA GLU A 59 -45.82 -18.71 30.78
C GLU A 59 -46.22 -17.61 31.76
N LYS A 60 -45.79 -16.36 31.49
CA LYS A 60 -46.17 -15.19 32.29
C LYS A 60 -47.67 -14.94 32.25
N ARG A 61 -48.30 -14.96 31.07
CA ARG A 61 -49.76 -14.79 30.93
C ARG A 61 -50.55 -15.92 31.61
N ALA A 62 -50.11 -17.17 31.46
CA ALA A 62 -50.72 -18.32 32.12
C ALA A 62 -50.63 -18.19 33.66
N TRP A 63 -49.49 -17.69 34.16
CA TRP A 63 -49.31 -17.40 35.57
C TRP A 63 -50.19 -16.22 36.05
N GLU A 64 -50.29 -15.13 35.28
CA GLU A 64 -51.15 -13.98 35.60
C GLU A 64 -52.63 -14.40 35.71
N ALA A 65 -53.08 -15.30 34.84
CA ALA A 65 -54.42 -15.90 34.88
C ALA A 65 -54.64 -16.81 36.11
N ALA A 66 -53.58 -17.44 36.62
CA ALA A 66 -53.63 -18.30 37.80
C ALA A 66 -53.58 -17.54 39.14
N LEU A 67 -53.46 -16.20 39.12
CA LEU A 67 -53.40 -15.40 40.34
C LEU A 67 -54.76 -15.34 41.06
N PRO A 68 -54.77 -15.45 42.40
CA PRO A 68 -56.01 -15.38 43.17
C PRO A 68 -56.67 -13.98 43.08
N PRO A 69 -58.01 -13.91 43.21
CA PRO A 69 -58.77 -12.65 43.21
C PRO A 69 -58.53 -11.84 44.49
N MET A 70 -58.81 -10.53 44.43
CA MET A 70 -58.44 -9.53 45.45
C MET A 70 -59.45 -9.40 46.60
N ASP A 71 -60.32 -10.39 46.80
CA ASP A 71 -61.49 -10.26 47.68
C ASP A 71 -61.18 -10.37 49.19
N SER A 72 -60.02 -10.90 49.58
CA SER A 72 -59.65 -11.20 50.98
C SER A 72 -58.18 -10.88 51.29
N PRO A 73 -57.83 -10.38 52.51
CA PRO A 73 -56.45 -10.07 52.90
C PRO A 73 -55.52 -11.30 52.85
N ALA A 74 -56.05 -12.52 52.99
CA ALA A 74 -55.25 -13.73 52.83
C ALA A 74 -54.92 -14.02 51.36
N ASN A 75 -55.83 -13.69 50.44
CA ASN A 75 -55.62 -13.87 49.00
C ASN A 75 -54.67 -12.81 48.44
N THR A 76 -54.76 -11.56 48.92
CA THR A 76 -53.81 -10.50 48.55
C THR A 76 -52.39 -10.84 49.02
N ALA A 77 -52.22 -11.35 50.25
CA ALA A 77 -50.90 -11.78 50.74
C ALA A 77 -50.32 -12.96 49.93
N LYS A 78 -51.16 -13.92 49.50
CA LYS A 78 -50.74 -15.01 48.60
C LYS A 78 -50.34 -14.47 47.23
N ARG A 79 -51.11 -13.53 46.66
CA ARG A 79 -50.81 -12.88 45.39
C ARG A 79 -49.46 -12.17 45.43
N LEU A 80 -49.18 -11.38 46.47
CA LEU A 80 -47.90 -10.69 46.65
C LEU A 80 -46.71 -11.67 46.68
N LYS A 81 -46.82 -12.77 47.44
CA LYS A 81 -45.77 -13.80 47.46
C LYS A 81 -45.53 -14.44 46.10
N MET A 82 -46.59 -14.66 45.33
CA MET A 82 -46.48 -15.19 43.96
C MET A 82 -45.84 -14.17 43.02
N MET A 83 -46.17 -12.88 43.14
CA MET A 83 -45.56 -11.79 42.36
C MET A 83 -44.06 -11.70 42.63
N GLU A 84 -43.65 -11.62 43.90
CA GLU A 84 -42.23 -11.56 44.27
C GLU A 84 -41.45 -12.79 43.79
N ALA A 85 -42.06 -13.98 43.85
CA ALA A 85 -41.43 -15.20 43.36
C ALA A 85 -41.23 -15.18 41.84
N MET A 86 -42.18 -14.65 41.08
CA MET A 86 -42.02 -14.49 39.64
C MET A 86 -41.02 -13.41 39.27
N GLU A 87 -41.01 -12.28 39.98
CA GLU A 87 -40.01 -11.24 39.79
C GLU A 87 -38.61 -11.80 39.99
N ARG A 88 -38.35 -12.55 41.07
CA ARG A 88 -37.05 -13.20 41.30
C ARG A 88 -36.64 -14.14 40.16
N LYS A 89 -37.60 -14.90 39.60
CA LYS A 89 -37.34 -15.75 38.43
C LYS A 89 -36.98 -14.93 37.19
N GLU A 90 -37.73 -13.85 36.91
CA GLU A 90 -37.41 -12.95 35.80
C GLU A 90 -36.04 -12.28 35.96
N TRP A 91 -35.68 -11.87 37.19
CA TRP A 91 -34.37 -11.32 37.51
C TRP A 91 -33.25 -12.35 37.28
N ALA A 92 -33.43 -13.59 37.74
CA ALA A 92 -32.46 -14.67 37.51
C ALA A 92 -32.23 -14.92 36.02
N TYR A 93 -33.29 -14.96 35.20
CA TYR A 93 -33.14 -15.10 33.74
C TYR A 93 -32.37 -13.93 33.10
N ARG A 94 -32.66 -12.69 33.50
CA ARG A 94 -31.91 -11.51 33.02
C ARG A 94 -30.44 -11.59 33.42
N GLU A 95 -30.15 -12.04 34.64
CA GLU A 95 -28.78 -12.22 35.13
C GLU A 95 -28.04 -13.29 34.32
N GLU A 96 -28.68 -14.42 34.01
CA GLU A 96 -28.11 -15.46 33.15
C GLU A 96 -27.82 -14.96 31.72
N GLU A 97 -28.72 -14.18 31.12
CA GLU A 97 -28.50 -13.55 29.81
C GLU A 97 -27.30 -12.58 29.84
N ILE A 98 -27.21 -11.76 30.88
CA ILE A 98 -26.08 -10.84 31.10
C ILE A 98 -24.79 -11.65 31.24
N ASP A 99 -24.78 -12.73 32.02
CA ASP A 99 -23.63 -13.61 32.20
C ASP A 99 -23.18 -14.26 30.89
N LYS A 100 -24.11 -14.74 30.06
CA LYS A 100 -23.81 -15.27 28.72
C LYS A 100 -23.13 -14.22 27.86
N LEU A 101 -23.66 -12.99 27.82
CA LEU A 101 -23.06 -11.88 27.06
C LEU A 101 -21.69 -11.49 27.60
N GLN A 102 -21.52 -11.47 28.93
CA GLN A 102 -20.23 -11.18 29.56
C GLN A 102 -19.20 -12.26 29.25
N LYS A 103 -19.57 -13.55 29.27
CA LYS A 103 -18.69 -14.66 28.87
C LYS A 103 -18.21 -14.51 27.42
N VAL A 104 -19.12 -14.23 26.49
CA VAL A 104 -18.75 -13.98 25.08
C VAL A 104 -17.80 -12.79 24.95
N ARG A 105 -18.09 -11.67 25.64
CA ARG A 105 -17.20 -10.50 25.66
C ARG A 105 -15.82 -10.86 26.21
N MET A 106 -15.76 -11.64 27.29
CA MET A 106 -14.50 -12.08 27.91
C MET A 106 -13.69 -12.99 26.99
N GLU A 107 -14.34 -13.86 26.21
CA GLU A 107 -13.66 -14.67 25.20
C GLU A 107 -13.04 -13.81 24.09
N VAL A 108 -13.79 -12.83 23.58
CA VAL A 108 -13.26 -11.85 22.61
C VAL A 108 -12.08 -11.08 23.20
N PHE A 109 -12.17 -10.63 24.45
CA PHE A 109 -11.06 -9.95 25.13
C PHE A 109 -9.81 -10.83 25.25
N LYS A 110 -9.97 -12.12 25.60
CA LYS A 110 -8.84 -13.07 25.66
C LYS A 110 -8.16 -13.21 24.30
N VAL A 111 -8.93 -13.31 23.22
CA VAL A 111 -8.39 -13.38 21.85
C VAL A 111 -7.62 -12.10 21.50
N LEU A 112 -8.18 -10.93 21.79
CA LEU A 112 -7.52 -9.65 21.55
C LEU A 112 -6.25 -9.48 22.39
N GLN A 113 -6.24 -9.97 23.62
CA GLN A 113 -5.05 -9.97 24.48
C GLN A 113 -3.94 -10.86 23.88
N LYS A 114 -4.26 -12.09 23.49
CA LYS A 114 -3.30 -13.00 22.83
C LYS A 114 -2.71 -12.36 21.58
N ARG A 115 -3.55 -11.74 20.73
CA ARG A 115 -3.10 -11.03 19.52
C ARG A 115 -2.14 -9.88 19.86
N ARG A 116 -2.41 -9.12 20.92
CA ARG A 116 -1.49 -8.05 21.39
C ARG A 116 -0.16 -8.62 21.87
N GLU A 117 -0.17 -9.68 22.65
CA GLU A 117 1.05 -10.35 23.13
C GLU A 117 1.88 -10.93 22.00
N GLU A 118 1.25 -11.56 21.01
CA GLU A 118 1.94 -12.07 19.81
C GLU A 118 2.59 -10.96 19.01
N ASN A 119 1.89 -9.82 18.85
CA ASN A 119 2.46 -8.66 18.17
C ASN A 119 3.66 -8.08 18.94
N GLN A 120 3.58 -7.99 20.27
CA GLN A 120 4.70 -7.57 21.10
C GLN A 120 5.90 -8.53 20.95
N LYS A 121 5.67 -9.85 21.05
CA LYS A 121 6.70 -10.87 20.86
C LYS A 121 7.38 -10.77 19.49
N LYS A 122 6.62 -10.48 18.43
CA LYS A 122 7.18 -10.25 17.08
C LYS A 122 8.09 -9.03 17.05
N LEU A 123 7.67 -7.91 17.66
CA LEU A 123 8.49 -6.70 17.76
C LEU A 123 9.76 -6.95 18.58
N ASP A 124 9.65 -7.66 19.70
CA ASP A 124 10.79 -8.04 20.54
C ASP A 124 11.78 -8.94 19.81
N ALA A 125 11.28 -9.92 19.05
CA ALA A 125 12.13 -10.79 18.23
C ALA A 125 12.91 -9.99 17.17
N VAL A 126 12.28 -8.99 16.53
CA VAL A 126 12.93 -8.11 15.56
C VAL A 126 14.00 -7.25 16.25
N ARG A 127 13.68 -6.66 17.41
CA ARG A 127 14.65 -5.90 18.22
C ARG A 127 15.86 -6.73 18.60
N LEU A 128 15.62 -7.95 19.09
CA LEU A 128 16.68 -8.88 19.48
C LEU A 128 17.54 -9.31 18.28
N LYS A 129 16.92 -9.59 17.13
CA LYS A 129 17.62 -9.90 15.88
C LYS A 129 18.53 -8.75 15.44
N ASN A 130 18.04 -7.52 15.49
CA ASN A 130 18.82 -6.34 15.13
C ASN A 130 20.02 -6.14 16.08
N GLN A 131 19.82 -6.28 17.39
CA GLN A 131 20.91 -6.24 18.36
C GLN A 131 21.94 -7.34 18.08
N TRP A 132 21.49 -8.58 17.86
CA TRP A 132 22.36 -9.69 17.54
C TRP A 132 23.17 -9.46 16.26
N GLN A 133 22.54 -8.93 15.20
CA GLN A 133 23.24 -8.56 13.96
C GLN A 133 24.32 -7.50 14.20
N ASN A 134 24.04 -6.50 15.02
CA ASN A 134 25.01 -5.45 15.36
C ASN A 134 26.21 -6.03 16.12
N TYR A 135 25.96 -6.88 17.11
CA TYR A 135 27.04 -7.58 17.81
C TYR A 135 27.85 -8.49 16.87
N GLN A 136 27.19 -9.16 15.94
CA GLN A 136 27.86 -10.02 14.97
C GLN A 136 28.75 -9.22 14.01
N LYS A 137 28.27 -8.06 13.53
CA LYS A 137 29.08 -7.12 12.71
C LYS A 137 30.29 -6.62 13.49
N ALA A 138 30.09 -6.14 14.72
CA ALA A 138 31.19 -5.68 15.58
C ALA A 138 32.23 -6.78 15.86
N LYS A 139 31.77 -8.03 16.06
CA LYS A 139 32.66 -9.20 16.17
C LYS A 139 33.44 -9.45 14.89
N GLN A 140 32.79 -9.40 13.73
CA GLN A 140 33.45 -9.58 12.44
C GLN A 140 34.49 -8.49 12.17
N GLU A 141 34.21 -7.24 12.50
CA GLU A 141 35.19 -6.14 12.37
C GLU A 141 36.42 -6.35 13.26
N LYS A 142 36.22 -6.78 14.51
CA LYS A 142 37.34 -7.15 15.40
C LYS A 142 38.14 -8.31 14.83
N MET A 143 37.49 -9.34 14.30
CA MET A 143 38.14 -10.47 13.63
C MET A 143 38.96 -10.01 12.42
N ARG A 144 38.43 -9.12 11.58
CA ARG A 144 39.15 -8.56 10.43
C ARG A 144 40.39 -7.77 10.86
N LYS A 145 40.30 -6.98 11.93
CA LYS A 145 41.46 -6.28 12.50
C LYS A 145 42.54 -7.27 12.95
N ILE A 146 42.16 -8.30 13.71
CA ILE A 146 43.10 -9.34 14.16
C ILE A 146 43.75 -10.07 12.98
N GLN A 147 42.97 -10.41 11.94
CA GLN A 147 43.50 -11.04 10.73
C GLN A 147 44.47 -10.13 9.98
N HIS A 148 44.14 -8.85 9.84
CA HIS A 148 45.00 -7.85 9.23
C HIS A 148 46.32 -7.69 10.01
N ASP A 149 46.24 -7.58 11.33
CA ASP A 149 47.40 -7.47 12.22
C ASP A 149 48.27 -8.73 12.14
N CYS A 150 47.65 -9.91 12.12
CA CYS A 150 48.37 -11.17 11.91
C CYS A 150 49.10 -11.17 10.56
N ALA A 151 48.43 -10.78 9.47
CA ALA A 151 49.04 -10.70 8.14
C ALA A 151 50.17 -9.64 8.07
N LEU A 152 50.02 -8.50 8.76
CA LEU A 152 51.08 -7.51 8.89
C LEU A 152 52.27 -8.05 9.66
N MET A 153 52.03 -8.70 10.80
CA MET A 153 53.08 -9.28 11.65
C MET A 153 53.81 -10.41 10.93
N LEU A 154 53.10 -11.28 10.22
CA LEU A 154 53.68 -12.32 9.38
C LEU A 154 54.57 -11.70 8.28
N ARG A 155 54.11 -10.66 7.59
CA ARG A 155 54.92 -9.94 6.59
C ARG A 155 56.19 -9.35 7.21
N LYS A 156 56.09 -8.71 8.38
CA LYS A 156 57.23 -8.18 9.13
C LYS A 156 58.20 -9.28 9.54
N LEU A 157 57.71 -10.43 10.00
CA LEU A 157 58.53 -11.58 10.38
C LEU A 157 59.25 -12.18 9.17
N ILE A 158 58.58 -12.32 8.02
CA ILE A 158 59.20 -12.78 6.77
C ILE A 158 60.32 -11.82 6.35
N ALA A 159 60.08 -10.51 6.39
CA ALA A 159 61.11 -9.51 6.08
C ALA A 159 62.30 -9.57 7.04
N LYS A 160 62.06 -9.69 8.35
CA LYS A 160 63.12 -9.89 9.36
C LYS A 160 63.89 -11.20 9.14
N ARG A 161 63.22 -12.28 8.75
CA ARG A 161 63.85 -13.58 8.45
C ARG A 161 64.80 -13.48 7.27
N LYS A 162 64.46 -12.69 6.22
CA LYS A 162 65.37 -12.44 5.09
C LYS A 162 66.68 -11.79 5.57
N ASN A 163 66.61 -10.88 6.54
CA ASN A 163 67.77 -10.20 7.12
C ASN A 163 68.04 -10.67 8.57
N CYS A 164 68.04 -11.98 8.81
CA CYS A 164 68.14 -12.55 10.16
C CYS A 164 69.41 -12.13 10.93
N MET A 165 70.52 -11.91 10.22
CA MET A 165 71.81 -11.50 10.78
C MET A 165 71.95 -9.99 10.98
N GLY A 166 70.96 -9.19 10.58
CA GLY A 166 70.99 -7.71 10.70
C GLY A 166 72.12 -7.02 9.93
N LYS A 167 72.78 -7.73 9.01
CA LYS A 167 73.88 -7.19 8.22
C LYS A 167 73.33 -6.17 7.22
N LEU A 168 73.90 -4.98 7.20
CA LEU A 168 73.64 -4.00 6.14
C LEU A 168 74.28 -4.53 4.85
N GLU A 169 73.43 -4.93 3.90
CA GLU A 169 73.90 -5.33 2.57
C GLU A 169 74.38 -4.09 1.80
N ARG A 170 75.53 -4.21 1.13
CA ARG A 170 76.02 -3.15 0.24
C ARG A 170 75.08 -3.08 -0.97
N ARG A 171 74.75 -1.86 -1.39
CA ARG A 171 73.85 -1.59 -2.53
C ARG A 171 74.36 -2.24 -3.82
N ASP A 172 73.59 -3.18 -4.37
CA ASP A 172 73.85 -3.82 -5.66
C ASP A 172 73.21 -3.01 -6.80
N ILE A 173 73.98 -2.09 -7.40
CA ILE A 173 73.50 -1.19 -8.46
C ILE A 173 72.90 -1.99 -9.63
N ILE A 174 73.56 -3.08 -10.05
CA ILE A 174 73.11 -3.90 -11.18
C ILE A 174 71.74 -4.52 -10.91
N LYS A 175 71.50 -5.01 -9.67
CA LYS A 175 70.19 -5.59 -9.32
C LYS A 175 69.09 -4.55 -9.25
N GLU A 176 69.39 -3.35 -8.76
CA GLU A 176 68.41 -2.27 -8.73
C GLU A 176 68.00 -1.82 -10.13
N TYR A 177 68.94 -1.63 -11.04
CA TYR A 177 68.61 -1.22 -12.41
C TYR A 177 67.94 -2.34 -13.24
N ASN A 178 68.07 -3.61 -12.80
CA ASN A 178 67.33 -4.73 -13.38
C ASN A 178 65.89 -4.86 -12.84
N ASP A 179 65.58 -4.28 -11.68
CA ASP A 179 64.25 -4.33 -11.07
C ASP A 179 63.54 -2.98 -11.24
N PHE A 180 62.50 -2.96 -12.08
CA PHE A 180 61.71 -1.73 -12.32
C PHE A 180 60.95 -1.24 -11.08
N SER A 181 60.75 -2.11 -10.07
CA SER A 181 60.16 -1.73 -8.79
C SER A 181 61.17 -1.14 -7.79
N SER A 182 62.45 -1.09 -8.18
CA SER A 182 63.51 -0.55 -7.35
C SER A 182 63.41 0.96 -7.19
N GLN A 183 64.17 1.49 -6.22
CA GLN A 183 64.24 2.92 -5.95
C GLN A 183 64.81 3.75 -7.11
N ALA A 184 65.52 3.13 -8.06
CA ALA A 184 66.10 3.83 -9.20
C ALA A 184 65.02 4.35 -10.17
N TYR A 185 63.94 3.57 -10.34
CA TYR A 185 62.82 3.91 -11.23
C TYR A 185 61.58 4.39 -10.45
N ALA A 186 61.31 3.79 -9.29
CA ALA A 186 60.15 4.09 -8.46
C ALA A 186 60.60 4.49 -7.03
N PRO A 187 61.15 5.70 -6.85
CA PRO A 187 61.58 6.17 -5.54
C PRO A 187 60.38 6.31 -4.60
N LEU A 188 60.51 5.81 -3.36
CA LEU A 188 59.47 6.01 -2.34
C LEU A 188 59.52 7.45 -1.83
N SER A 189 58.37 8.11 -1.73
CA SER A 189 58.25 9.52 -1.32
C SER A 189 58.88 9.84 0.04
N ARG A 190 59.00 8.85 0.94
CA ARG A 190 59.68 9.00 2.24
C ARG A 190 61.17 9.34 2.15
N PHE A 191 61.80 9.13 0.98
CA PHE A 191 63.18 9.53 0.73
C PHE A 191 63.31 10.96 0.21
N GLY A 192 62.19 11.64 -0.08
CA GLY A 192 62.18 13.02 -0.57
C GLY A 192 62.75 13.20 -1.98
N PHE A 193 62.92 12.12 -2.74
CA PHE A 193 63.39 12.18 -4.12
C PHE A 193 62.20 12.08 -5.07
N PHE A 194 61.86 13.21 -5.69
CA PHE A 194 60.84 13.32 -6.73
C PHE A 194 61.54 13.60 -8.06
N PRO A 195 61.53 12.67 -9.02
CA PRO A 195 62.19 12.86 -10.31
C PRO A 195 61.72 14.12 -11.05
N ASP A 196 60.45 14.48 -10.85
CA ASP A 196 59.78 15.57 -11.57
C ASP A 196 60.02 16.96 -10.97
N ASP A 197 60.53 17.08 -9.73
CA ASP A 197 60.71 18.36 -9.02
C ASP A 197 61.73 19.29 -9.70
N SER A 198 62.59 18.76 -10.57
CA SER A 198 63.60 19.54 -11.30
C SER A 198 63.35 19.59 -12.81
N SER A 199 62.22 19.08 -13.29
CA SER A 199 61.85 19.13 -14.71
C SER A 199 61.83 20.56 -15.26
N ASP A 200 61.36 21.52 -14.47
CA ASP A 200 61.31 22.95 -14.82
C ASP A 200 62.69 23.60 -15.00
N TYR A 201 63.73 23.13 -14.29
CA TYR A 201 65.09 23.67 -14.41
C TYR A 201 65.75 23.35 -15.76
N TYR A 202 65.34 22.25 -16.40
CA TYR A 202 65.90 21.80 -17.68
C TYR A 202 65.06 22.22 -18.88
N VAL A 203 63.94 22.94 -18.67
CA VAL A 203 63.20 23.59 -19.77
C VAL A 203 63.99 24.82 -20.22
N VAL A 204 64.98 24.60 -21.08
CA VAL A 204 65.82 25.64 -21.67
C VAL A 204 64.99 26.46 -22.67
N LYS A 205 64.25 27.46 -22.18
CA LYS A 205 63.65 28.51 -23.03
C LYS A 205 64.74 29.49 -23.44
N ASN A 206 65.59 29.07 -24.36
CA ASN A 206 66.67 29.92 -24.85
C ASN A 206 66.21 30.71 -26.08
N PHE A 207 66.34 32.04 -26.01
CA PHE A 207 66.12 32.95 -27.13
C PHE A 207 66.89 32.50 -28.39
N TYR A 208 68.12 32.00 -28.18
CA TYR A 208 69.01 31.55 -29.24
C TYR A 208 68.55 30.28 -29.98
N LEU A 209 67.72 29.43 -29.37
CA LEU A 209 67.24 28.19 -30.00
C LEU A 209 65.80 28.31 -30.52
N ASN A 210 65.01 29.22 -29.94
CA ASN A 210 63.58 29.36 -30.23
C ASN A 210 63.29 30.41 -31.32
N THR A 211 64.21 31.34 -31.57
CA THR A 211 64.02 32.44 -32.53
C THR A 211 65.06 32.34 -33.63
N PHE A 212 64.67 32.55 -34.88
CA PHE A 212 65.61 32.59 -36.00
C PHE A 212 66.71 33.66 -35.81
N ALA A 213 66.35 34.85 -35.33
CA ALA A 213 67.31 35.90 -35.00
C ALA A 213 68.35 35.44 -33.96
N GLY A 214 67.90 34.71 -32.92
CA GLY A 214 68.78 34.15 -31.91
C GLY A 214 69.70 33.03 -32.45
N LEU A 215 69.24 32.24 -33.42
CA LEU A 215 70.11 31.25 -34.09
C LEU A 215 71.22 31.93 -34.89
N CYS A 216 70.91 33.04 -35.58
CA CYS A 216 71.90 33.83 -36.30
C CYS A 216 72.92 34.48 -35.35
N GLU A 217 72.48 35.05 -34.23
CA GLU A 217 73.38 35.58 -33.18
C GLU A 217 74.29 34.48 -32.60
N LEU A 218 73.76 33.27 -32.45
CA LEU A 218 74.53 32.14 -31.94
C LEU A 218 75.54 31.63 -32.97
N GLU A 219 75.17 31.60 -34.25
CA GLU A 219 76.07 31.32 -35.37
C GLU A 219 77.22 32.33 -35.45
N GLU A 220 76.92 33.62 -35.30
CA GLU A 220 77.93 34.69 -35.28
C GLU A 220 78.86 34.61 -34.06
N SER A 221 78.34 34.15 -32.91
CA SER A 221 79.12 33.98 -31.67
C SER A 221 80.08 32.79 -31.68
N LEU A 222 79.86 31.81 -32.58
CA LEU A 222 80.70 30.62 -32.70
C LEU A 222 82.01 30.95 -33.41
N GLN A 223 83.11 31.02 -32.65
CA GLN A 223 84.44 31.24 -33.23
C GLN A 223 84.81 30.12 -34.23
N HIS A 224 85.44 30.49 -35.35
CA HIS A 224 85.97 29.58 -36.39
C HIS A 224 86.89 28.44 -35.87
N SER A 225 87.36 28.51 -34.62
CA SER A 225 88.10 27.44 -33.94
C SER A 225 87.28 26.17 -33.72
N VAL A 226 85.94 26.24 -33.70
CA VAL A 226 85.05 25.07 -33.58
C VAL A 226 84.95 24.29 -34.90
N SER A 227 85.19 24.94 -36.05
CA SER A 227 85.16 24.28 -37.37
C SER A 227 86.46 23.55 -37.72
N GLN A 228 87.55 23.76 -36.98
CA GLN A 228 88.83 23.09 -37.21
C GLN A 228 89.33 22.37 -35.96
N ILE A 229 88.99 21.09 -35.84
CA ILE A 229 89.59 20.18 -34.86
C ILE A 229 91.08 20.01 -35.21
N LYS A 230 91.94 20.78 -34.55
CA LYS A 230 93.39 20.53 -34.58
C LYS A 230 93.71 19.35 -33.67
N ASN A 231 93.73 18.15 -34.24
CA ASN A 231 94.22 16.94 -33.58
C ASN A 231 95.71 17.09 -33.26
N LYS A 232 96.05 17.61 -32.07
CA LYS A 232 97.40 17.47 -31.52
C LYS A 232 97.57 16.06 -30.95
N ILE A 233 97.97 15.11 -31.80
CA ILE A 233 98.51 13.84 -31.32
C ILE A 233 99.90 14.14 -30.74
N SER A 234 100.02 14.19 -29.41
CA SER A 234 101.33 14.25 -28.78
C SER A 234 102.03 12.90 -28.96
N LYS A 235 103.12 12.86 -29.73
CA LYS A 235 104.02 11.70 -29.73
C LYS A 235 104.66 11.58 -28.34
N PRO A 236 104.75 10.37 -27.74
CA PRO A 236 105.34 10.21 -26.43
C PRO A 236 106.83 10.56 -26.45
N THR A 237 107.22 11.48 -25.57
CA THR A 237 108.60 11.92 -25.37
C THR A 237 109.38 10.86 -24.59
N CYS A 238 110.51 10.42 -25.18
CA CYS A 238 111.65 9.68 -24.62
C CYS A 238 111.37 8.65 -23.50
N THR A 239 111.70 7.38 -23.80
CA THR A 239 111.53 6.21 -22.91
C THR A 239 112.50 6.16 -21.71
N ILE A 240 113.49 7.06 -21.66
CA ILE A 240 114.52 7.12 -20.62
C ILE A 240 114.53 8.53 -20.01
N SER A 241 114.42 8.63 -18.68
CA SER A 241 114.64 9.91 -17.97
C SER A 241 116.12 10.27 -17.97
N GLU A 242 116.47 11.56 -17.87
CA GLU A 242 117.87 12.01 -17.75
C GLU A 242 118.64 11.32 -16.60
N SER A 243 117.92 10.79 -15.60
CA SER A 243 118.42 10.00 -14.48
C SER A 243 118.56 8.48 -14.73
N GLY A 244 118.44 8.01 -15.98
CA GLY A 244 118.64 6.60 -16.35
C GLY A 244 117.51 5.64 -15.96
N TYR A 245 116.39 6.15 -15.42
CA TYR A 245 115.24 5.32 -15.05
C TYR A 245 114.28 5.11 -16.24
N ILE A 246 113.92 3.85 -16.48
CA ILE A 246 112.95 3.48 -17.51
C ILE A 246 111.53 3.82 -17.03
N ARG A 247 110.87 4.73 -17.74
CA ARG A 247 109.46 5.13 -17.48
C ARG A 247 108.51 3.94 -17.70
N LYS A 248 107.32 3.97 -17.07
CA LYS A 248 106.31 2.89 -17.17
C LYS A 248 106.04 2.42 -18.61
N SER A 249 106.03 3.32 -19.58
CA SER A 249 105.85 3.01 -21.00
C SER A 249 107.00 2.17 -21.59
N GLY A 250 108.25 2.40 -21.19
CA GLY A 250 109.42 1.64 -21.65
C GLY A 250 109.71 0.35 -20.87
N ARG A 251 109.04 0.12 -19.72
CA ARG A 251 109.21 -1.12 -18.94
C ARG A 251 108.73 -2.35 -19.69
N LEU A 252 107.65 -2.20 -20.46
CA LEU A 252 107.12 -3.29 -21.29
C LEU A 252 108.14 -3.69 -22.36
N GLU A 253 108.76 -2.71 -23.04
CA GLU A 253 109.81 -2.96 -24.04
C GLU A 253 111.05 -3.62 -23.42
N ALA A 254 111.48 -3.20 -22.22
CA ALA A 254 112.59 -3.81 -21.51
C ALA A 254 112.29 -5.27 -21.07
N VAL A 255 111.06 -5.53 -20.61
CA VAL A 255 110.61 -6.89 -20.26
C VAL A 255 110.51 -7.76 -21.52
N LEU A 256 110.01 -7.23 -22.63
CA LEU A 256 109.96 -7.94 -23.90
C LEU A 256 111.37 -8.29 -24.41
N ALA A 257 112.35 -7.38 -24.24
CA ALA A 257 113.75 -7.66 -24.57
C ALA A 257 114.34 -8.77 -23.68
N GLN A 258 114.07 -8.76 -22.37
CA GLN A 258 114.49 -9.83 -21.45
C GLN A 258 113.83 -11.17 -21.77
N VAL A 259 112.53 -11.16 -22.09
CA VAL A 259 111.79 -12.36 -22.50
C VAL A 259 112.33 -12.90 -23.82
N HIS A 260 112.65 -12.03 -24.78
CA HIS A 260 113.26 -12.43 -26.04
C HIS A 260 114.63 -13.09 -25.82
N GLN A 261 115.48 -12.52 -24.95
CA GLN A 261 116.75 -13.13 -24.55
C GLN A 261 116.56 -14.48 -23.85
N ALA A 262 115.60 -14.59 -22.91
CA ALA A 262 115.29 -15.84 -22.23
C ALA A 262 114.74 -16.92 -23.18
N ILE A 263 114.02 -16.54 -24.23
CA ILE A 263 113.54 -17.46 -25.28
C ILE A 263 114.72 -17.95 -26.15
N LEU A 264 115.67 -17.06 -26.49
CA LEU A 264 116.89 -17.45 -27.19
C LEU A 264 117.75 -18.41 -26.36
N GLU A 265 117.91 -18.14 -25.06
CA GLU A 265 118.63 -19.00 -24.13
C GLU A 265 117.94 -20.36 -23.93
N LYS A 266 116.59 -20.38 -23.88
CA LYS A 266 115.81 -21.63 -23.81
C LYS A 266 115.81 -22.42 -25.10
N LYS A 267 115.92 -21.78 -26.27
CA LYS A 267 116.11 -22.48 -27.55
C LYS A 267 117.46 -23.20 -27.63
N ASN A 268 118.48 -22.71 -26.93
CA ASN A 268 119.85 -23.25 -26.98
C ASN A 268 120.15 -24.32 -25.91
N LYS A 269 119.22 -24.64 -25.00
CA LYS A 269 119.38 -25.70 -23.99
C LYS A 269 118.53 -26.94 -24.33
N LEU A 270 119.19 -28.07 -24.62
CA LEU A 270 118.55 -29.38 -24.77
C LEU A 270 118.08 -29.92 -23.40
N LYS A 271 116.95 -30.65 -23.42
CA LYS A 271 116.07 -31.04 -22.30
C LYS A 271 116.74 -31.73 -21.10
N GLU A 272 116.26 -31.41 -19.89
CA GLU A 272 116.45 -32.19 -18.66
C GLU A 272 115.11 -32.48 -17.91
N PRO A 273 115.04 -33.58 -17.10
CA PRO A 273 113.78 -34.24 -16.71
C PRO A 273 113.11 -33.74 -15.40
N LYS A 274 111.84 -34.18 -15.21
CA LYS A 274 110.84 -33.74 -14.22
C LYS A 274 111.14 -34.15 -12.76
N LYS A 275 110.70 -33.31 -11.79
CA LYS A 275 110.62 -33.61 -10.34
C LYS A 275 109.19 -34.03 -9.90
N PRO A 276 109.02 -34.90 -8.87
CA PRO A 276 107.72 -35.35 -8.33
C PRO A 276 107.13 -34.44 -7.22
N PRO A 277 105.82 -34.55 -6.89
CA PRO A 277 105.08 -33.64 -5.99
C PRO A 277 105.11 -34.02 -4.48
N PRO A 278 104.70 -33.10 -3.55
CA PRO A 278 104.90 -33.22 -2.10
C PRO A 278 103.69 -33.73 -1.29
N VAL A 279 103.98 -34.13 -0.04
CA VAL A 279 103.17 -34.87 0.96
C VAL A 279 102.19 -33.97 1.76
N TYR A 280 101.05 -34.52 2.21
CA TYR A 280 100.00 -33.88 3.02
C TYR A 280 100.35 -33.77 4.52
N GLU A 281 100.03 -32.62 5.15
CA GLU A 281 100.13 -32.37 6.61
C GLU A 281 98.91 -32.88 7.40
N LYS A 282 99.14 -33.28 8.66
CA LYS A 282 98.19 -33.93 9.57
C LYS A 282 97.55 -32.88 10.50
N VAL A 283 96.21 -32.85 10.58
CA VAL A 283 95.42 -31.90 11.41
C VAL A 283 95.33 -32.39 12.86
N GLU A 284 95.64 -31.53 13.83
CA GLU A 284 95.51 -31.80 15.28
C GLU A 284 94.06 -31.57 15.79
N SER A 285 93.62 -32.41 16.73
CA SER A 285 92.26 -32.38 17.33
C SER A 285 92.17 -31.48 18.58
N SER A 286 91.00 -30.84 18.76
CA SER A 286 90.71 -29.80 19.78
C SER A 286 90.59 -30.30 21.25
N VAL A 287 90.94 -29.39 22.18
CA VAL A 287 90.95 -29.44 23.66
C VAL A 287 89.74 -30.17 24.32
N PRO A 288 89.94 -30.94 25.41
CA PRO A 288 88.86 -31.65 26.12
C PRO A 288 87.94 -30.70 26.91
N LYS A 289 86.64 -31.01 26.90
CA LYS A 289 85.59 -30.29 27.64
C LYS A 289 85.63 -30.64 29.14
N PRO A 290 85.15 -29.75 30.04
CA PRO A 290 85.07 -30.04 31.47
C PRO A 290 84.07 -31.19 31.76
N PRO A 291 84.26 -31.93 32.86
CA PRO A 291 83.40 -33.05 33.24
C PRO A 291 81.98 -32.55 33.59
N THR A 292 80.98 -33.14 32.93
CA THR A 292 79.56 -32.83 33.13
C THR A 292 79.08 -33.25 34.52
N LEU A 293 78.27 -32.42 35.17
CA LEU A 293 77.47 -32.76 36.35
C LEU A 293 76.68 -34.06 36.09
N ILE A 294 76.91 -35.08 36.92
CA ILE A 294 76.14 -36.31 36.94
C ILE A 294 74.85 -36.00 37.70
N LEU A 295 73.72 -35.93 36.99
CA LEU A 295 72.39 -35.95 37.60
C LEU A 295 72.12 -37.37 38.12
N GLU A 296 71.47 -37.49 39.29
CA GLU A 296 70.97 -38.75 39.81
C GLU A 296 70.14 -39.46 38.73
N LYS A 297 70.49 -40.71 38.44
CA LYS A 297 69.72 -41.53 37.51
C LYS A 297 68.38 -41.85 38.19
N PRO A 298 67.23 -41.52 37.56
CA PRO A 298 65.94 -41.92 38.10
C PRO A 298 65.82 -43.44 38.15
N SER A 299 64.84 -43.94 38.89
CA SER A 299 64.62 -45.38 39.05
C SER A 299 64.27 -46.04 37.71
N ILE A 300 64.60 -47.33 37.54
CA ILE A 300 64.38 -48.08 36.28
C ILE A 300 62.90 -48.01 35.84
N GLU A 301 61.97 -47.98 36.80
CA GLU A 301 60.52 -47.88 36.54
C GLU A 301 60.12 -46.51 35.95
N GLU A 302 60.74 -45.43 36.41
CA GLU A 302 60.52 -44.08 35.86
C GLU A 302 61.10 -43.96 34.44
N GLU A 303 62.24 -44.59 34.17
CA GLU A 303 62.83 -44.65 32.83
C GLU A 303 61.94 -45.40 31.84
N GLU A 304 61.29 -46.49 32.25
CA GLU A 304 60.35 -47.24 31.40
C GLU A 304 59.08 -46.43 31.11
N ILE A 305 58.56 -45.71 32.10
CA ILE A 305 57.41 -44.80 31.92
C ILE A 305 57.79 -43.66 30.98
N ASP A 306 58.95 -43.04 31.18
CA ASP A 306 59.42 -41.96 30.32
C ASP A 306 59.67 -42.44 28.88
N LEU A 307 60.22 -43.63 28.68
CA LEU A 307 60.38 -44.24 27.37
C LEU A 307 59.03 -44.52 26.70
N ALA A 308 58.04 -45.04 27.44
CA ALA A 308 56.69 -45.25 26.93
C ALA A 308 56.00 -43.93 26.54
N VAL A 309 56.15 -42.88 27.37
CA VAL A 309 55.65 -41.52 27.10
C VAL A 309 56.33 -40.93 25.88
N ILE A 310 57.66 -41.07 25.73
CA ILE A 310 58.40 -40.61 24.56
C ILE A 310 57.92 -41.33 23.29
N CYS A 311 57.66 -42.64 23.36
CA CYS A 311 57.11 -43.41 22.24
C CYS A 311 55.72 -42.91 21.84
N LEU A 312 54.82 -42.66 22.80
CA LEU A 312 53.50 -42.08 22.53
C LEU A 312 53.60 -40.67 21.94
N GLN A 313 54.50 -39.83 22.46
CA GLN A 313 54.75 -38.50 21.91
C GLN A 313 55.27 -38.56 20.46
N LYS A 314 56.16 -39.51 20.14
CA LYS A 314 56.66 -39.71 18.77
C LYS A 314 55.55 -40.14 17.82
N LEU A 315 54.68 -41.06 18.25
CA LEU A 315 53.53 -41.51 17.45
C LEU A 315 52.52 -40.38 17.19
N LEU A 316 52.16 -39.61 18.23
CA LEU A 316 51.24 -38.48 18.09
C LEU A 316 51.83 -37.38 17.19
N ARG A 317 53.13 -37.06 17.33
CA ARG A 317 53.82 -36.11 16.44
C ARG A 317 53.86 -36.62 15.00
N GLY A 318 54.15 -37.91 14.80
CA GLY A 318 54.16 -38.54 13.47
C GLY A 318 52.77 -38.50 12.81
N ARG A 319 51.71 -38.82 13.54
CA ARG A 319 50.32 -38.78 13.04
C ARG A 319 49.87 -37.35 12.74
N ALA A 320 50.22 -36.39 13.59
CA ALA A 320 49.94 -34.98 13.33
C ALA A 320 50.63 -34.48 12.06
N LEU A 321 51.91 -34.83 11.85
CA LEU A 321 52.64 -34.51 10.61
C LEU A 321 52.00 -35.15 9.38
N GLN A 322 51.58 -36.41 9.46
CA GLN A 322 50.87 -37.09 8.37
C GLN A 322 49.54 -36.42 8.04
N ASN A 323 48.74 -36.05 9.04
CA ASN A 323 47.47 -35.35 8.81
C ASN A 323 47.70 -33.97 8.18
N MET A 324 48.69 -33.20 8.66
CA MET A 324 49.06 -31.92 8.03
C MET A 324 49.53 -32.12 6.59
N MET A 325 50.24 -33.21 6.29
CA MET A 325 50.65 -33.55 4.93
C MET A 325 49.45 -33.91 4.05
N PHE A 326 48.49 -34.68 4.55
CA PHE A 326 47.27 -35.05 3.83
C PHE A 326 46.41 -33.82 3.51
N GLU A 327 46.16 -32.95 4.49
CA GLU A 327 45.45 -31.68 4.25
C GLU A 327 46.21 -30.78 3.28
N GLY A 328 47.55 -30.73 3.39
CA GLY A 328 48.40 -29.98 2.48
C GLY A 328 48.34 -30.50 1.05
N LYS A 329 48.22 -31.82 0.88
CA LYS A 329 48.01 -32.50 -0.40
C LYS A 329 46.62 -32.19 -0.98
N GLU A 330 45.55 -32.30 -0.19
CA GLU A 330 44.18 -32.00 -0.65
C GLU A 330 44.04 -30.54 -1.09
N LYS A 331 44.53 -29.59 -0.30
CA LYS A 331 44.49 -28.15 -0.63
C LYS A 331 45.24 -27.80 -1.91
N ARG A 332 46.19 -28.64 -2.33
CA ARG A 332 47.00 -28.44 -3.54
C ARG A 332 46.67 -29.47 -4.61
N MET A 333 45.55 -30.18 -4.49
CA MET A 333 45.25 -31.28 -5.40
C MET A 333 44.97 -30.78 -6.82
N ASP A 334 44.31 -29.63 -6.96
CA ASP A 334 44.10 -28.97 -8.25
C ASP A 334 45.44 -28.58 -8.89
N LEU A 335 46.36 -27.99 -8.14
CA LEU A 335 47.72 -27.66 -8.62
C LEU A 335 48.53 -28.91 -8.96
N ILE A 336 48.41 -29.99 -8.19
CA ILE A 336 49.08 -31.26 -8.48
C ILE A 336 48.51 -31.88 -9.75
N GLN A 337 47.20 -31.79 -9.96
CA GLN A 337 46.55 -32.21 -11.20
C GLN A 337 47.06 -31.35 -12.35
N GLU A 338 47.04 -30.02 -12.24
CA GLU A 338 47.60 -29.09 -13.23
C GLU A 338 49.05 -29.44 -13.59
N LEU A 339 49.93 -29.62 -12.60
CA LEU A 339 51.33 -29.98 -12.84
C LEU A 339 51.47 -31.37 -13.49
N ARG A 340 50.64 -32.34 -13.11
CA ARG A 340 50.59 -33.66 -13.76
C ARG A 340 50.07 -33.57 -15.19
N THR A 341 49.09 -32.72 -15.48
CA THR A 341 48.61 -32.46 -16.84
C THR A 341 49.68 -31.80 -17.70
N THR A 342 50.50 -30.90 -17.14
CA THR A 342 51.65 -30.32 -17.86
C THR A 342 52.78 -31.32 -18.09
N HIS A 343 52.83 -32.41 -17.31
CA HIS A 343 53.85 -33.46 -17.42
C HIS A 343 53.40 -34.68 -18.26
N ALA A 344 52.16 -34.67 -18.77
CA ALA A 344 51.62 -35.71 -19.65
C ALA A 344 52.18 -35.55 -21.08
N LEU A 345 53.35 -36.13 -21.31
CA LEU A 345 54.04 -36.16 -22.62
C LEU A 345 53.44 -37.18 -23.60
N GLN A 346 52.39 -37.92 -23.22
CA GLN A 346 51.82 -39.03 -23.99
C GLN A 346 50.47 -38.62 -24.61
N GLU A 347 50.30 -38.84 -25.92
CA GLU A 347 49.14 -38.38 -26.71
C GLU A 347 47.78 -38.84 -26.14
N GLU A 348 47.71 -40.07 -25.59
CA GLU A 348 46.50 -40.59 -24.95
C GLU A 348 46.06 -39.78 -23.72
N GLY A 349 47.02 -39.26 -22.95
CA GLY A 349 46.73 -38.42 -21.78
C GLY A 349 46.20 -37.05 -22.16
N GLN A 350 46.63 -36.50 -23.30
CA GLN A 350 46.14 -35.23 -23.83
C GLN A 350 44.71 -35.36 -24.35
N LEU A 351 44.39 -36.44 -25.06
CA LEU A 351 43.02 -36.72 -25.54
C LEU A 351 42.02 -36.90 -24.41
N LEU A 352 42.40 -37.59 -23.33
CA LEU A 352 41.56 -37.71 -22.14
C LEU A 352 41.32 -36.35 -21.48
N LEU A 353 42.35 -35.50 -21.42
CA LEU A 353 42.22 -34.16 -20.86
C LEU A 353 41.31 -33.26 -21.70
N GLU A 354 41.41 -33.35 -23.02
CA GLU A 354 40.55 -32.63 -23.94
C GLU A 354 39.10 -33.10 -23.83
N ALA A 355 38.87 -34.42 -23.69
CA ALA A 355 37.56 -34.97 -23.45
C ALA A 355 36.96 -34.51 -22.10
N GLU A 356 37.77 -34.46 -21.04
CA GLU A 356 37.35 -33.92 -19.74
C GLU A 356 37.05 -32.42 -19.81
N LYS A 357 37.89 -31.62 -20.49
CA LYS A 357 37.64 -30.20 -20.75
C LYS A 357 36.37 -29.98 -21.56
N GLN A 358 36.12 -30.79 -22.58
CA GLN A 358 34.88 -30.70 -23.37
C GLN A 358 33.65 -31.06 -22.51
N LYS A 359 33.77 -32.07 -21.65
CA LYS A 359 32.71 -32.42 -20.69
C LYS A 359 32.43 -31.27 -19.72
N THR A 360 33.46 -30.68 -19.10
CA THR A 360 33.27 -29.56 -18.16
C THR A 360 32.68 -28.33 -18.85
N LEU A 361 33.13 -27.99 -20.06
CA LEU A 361 32.56 -26.91 -20.86
C LEU A 361 31.10 -27.18 -21.26
N SER A 362 30.76 -28.42 -21.62
CA SER A 362 29.38 -28.79 -21.92
C SER A 362 28.45 -28.67 -20.70
N LEU A 363 28.97 -29.03 -19.52
CA LEU A 363 28.26 -28.93 -18.25
C LEU A 363 28.05 -27.48 -17.84
N GLN A 364 29.06 -26.63 -18.02
CA GLN A 364 28.95 -25.18 -17.81
C GLN A 364 27.91 -24.56 -18.75
N ARG A 365 27.94 -24.88 -20.05
CA ARG A 365 26.93 -24.40 -21.00
C ARG A 365 25.51 -24.84 -20.64
N GLN A 366 25.34 -26.06 -20.13
CA GLN A 366 24.04 -26.53 -19.63
C GLN A 366 23.59 -25.77 -18.38
N GLN A 367 24.50 -25.52 -17.43
CA GLN A 367 24.20 -24.73 -16.24
C GLN A 367 23.82 -23.28 -16.62
N ASP A 368 24.57 -22.64 -17.51
CA ASP A 368 24.27 -21.29 -17.99
C ASP A 368 22.90 -21.22 -18.68
N ALA A 369 22.58 -22.22 -19.52
CA ALA A 369 21.27 -22.32 -20.17
C ALA A 369 20.13 -22.49 -19.15
N GLN A 370 20.32 -23.34 -18.13
CA GLN A 370 19.34 -23.50 -17.04
C GLN A 370 19.19 -22.21 -16.24
N MET A 371 20.28 -21.51 -15.92
CA MET A 371 20.24 -20.24 -15.20
C MET A 371 19.53 -19.15 -16.01
N HIS A 372 19.73 -19.10 -17.34
CA HIS A 372 19.00 -18.19 -18.21
C HIS A 372 17.50 -18.50 -18.25
N GLN A 373 17.12 -19.79 -18.31
CA GLN A 373 15.72 -20.21 -18.23
C GLN A 373 15.07 -19.83 -16.90
N LEU A 374 15.75 -20.09 -15.78
CA LEU A 374 15.27 -19.71 -14.45
C LEU A 374 15.10 -18.19 -14.33
N SER A 375 16.09 -17.43 -14.81
CA SER A 375 16.00 -15.97 -14.82
C SER A 375 14.85 -15.46 -15.70
N ALA A 376 14.54 -16.11 -16.81
CA ALA A 376 13.38 -15.78 -17.64
C ALA A 376 12.07 -16.03 -16.89
N LEU A 377 11.93 -17.20 -16.26
CA LEU A 377 10.77 -17.54 -15.44
C LEU A 377 10.58 -16.58 -14.26
N GLU A 378 11.65 -16.17 -13.60
CA GLU A 378 11.60 -15.17 -12.52
C GLU A 378 11.10 -13.81 -13.02
N ARG A 379 11.51 -13.38 -14.22
CA ARG A 379 10.99 -12.14 -14.82
C ARG A 379 9.50 -12.25 -15.10
N ASP A 380 9.06 -13.35 -15.70
CA ASP A 380 7.65 -13.57 -16.03
C ASP A 380 6.80 -13.62 -14.74
N LEU A 381 7.24 -14.35 -13.71
CA LEU A 381 6.58 -14.37 -12.41
C LEU A 381 6.50 -12.96 -11.79
N ALA A 382 7.60 -12.20 -11.79
CA ALA A 382 7.60 -10.84 -11.27
C ALA A 382 6.62 -9.92 -12.02
N THR A 383 6.45 -10.10 -13.34
CA THR A 383 5.46 -9.32 -14.10
C THR A 383 4.02 -9.72 -13.76
N ILE A 384 3.73 -11.00 -13.56
CA ILE A 384 2.41 -11.47 -13.15
C ILE A 384 2.08 -10.98 -11.74
N GLU A 385 3.01 -11.13 -10.80
CA GLU A 385 2.88 -10.63 -9.43
C GLU A 385 2.70 -9.11 -9.38
N GLY A 386 3.50 -8.38 -10.16
CA GLY A 386 3.35 -6.93 -10.27
C GLY A 386 1.98 -6.52 -10.80
N ARG A 387 1.47 -7.23 -11.82
CA ARG A 387 0.14 -6.96 -12.39
C ARG A 387 -0.99 -7.30 -11.42
N THR A 388 -0.91 -8.42 -10.72
CA THR A 388 -1.96 -8.80 -9.74
C THR A 388 -1.98 -7.84 -8.56
N LEU A 389 -0.81 -7.48 -8.01
CA LEU A 389 -0.70 -6.47 -6.95
C LEU A 389 -1.20 -5.11 -7.42
N GLY A 390 -0.84 -4.68 -8.63
CA GLY A 390 -1.32 -3.43 -9.22
C GLY A 390 -2.85 -3.40 -9.33
N ASN A 391 -3.46 -4.47 -9.84
CA ASN A 391 -4.92 -4.58 -9.96
C ASN A 391 -5.62 -4.59 -8.59
N ILE A 392 -5.06 -5.29 -7.59
CA ILE A 392 -5.63 -5.33 -6.23
C ILE A 392 -5.56 -3.95 -5.58
N LEU A 393 -4.43 -3.26 -5.72
CA LEU A 393 -4.26 -1.91 -5.17
C LEU A 393 -5.19 -0.90 -5.86
N ASP A 394 -5.34 -0.97 -7.18
CA ASP A 394 -6.28 -0.14 -7.93
C ASP A 394 -7.73 -0.39 -7.48
N PHE A 395 -8.13 -1.67 -7.35
CA PHE A 395 -9.45 -2.03 -6.81
C PHE A 395 -9.68 -1.49 -5.40
N LEU A 396 -8.74 -1.70 -4.48
CA LEU A 396 -8.84 -1.20 -3.11
C LEU A 396 -8.88 0.34 -3.06
N SER A 397 -8.17 1.02 -3.95
CA SER A 397 -8.19 2.48 -4.04
C SER A 397 -9.57 3.00 -4.49
N LYS A 398 -10.20 2.32 -5.47
CA LYS A 398 -11.53 2.65 -5.96
C LYS A 398 -12.60 2.40 -4.90
N GLU A 399 -12.54 1.27 -4.20
CA GLU A 399 -13.46 0.96 -3.10
C GLU A 399 -13.31 1.94 -1.93
N LEU A 400 -12.09 2.40 -1.64
CA LEU A 400 -11.86 3.43 -0.62
C LEU A 400 -12.53 4.75 -1.01
N VAL A 401 -12.35 5.21 -2.26
CA VAL A 401 -13.00 6.43 -2.76
C VAL A 401 -14.52 6.28 -2.73
N ARG A 402 -15.04 5.14 -3.20
CA ARG A 402 -16.47 4.82 -3.16
C ARG A 402 -17.03 4.89 -1.73
N LEU A 403 -16.35 4.30 -0.75
CA LEU A 403 -16.77 4.36 0.65
C LEU A 403 -16.79 5.79 1.20
N GLN A 404 -15.82 6.62 0.81
CA GLN A 404 -15.82 8.05 1.19
C GLN A 404 -16.99 8.80 0.55
N GLU A 405 -17.34 8.49 -0.69
CA GLU A 405 -18.49 9.07 -1.38
C GLU A 405 -19.81 8.62 -0.75
N GLU A 406 -19.96 7.34 -0.42
CA GLU A 406 -21.12 6.80 0.29
C GLU A 406 -21.31 7.48 1.65
N GLN A 407 -20.23 7.72 2.41
CA GLN A 407 -20.29 8.48 3.67
C GLN A 407 -20.74 9.93 3.47
N LYS A 408 -20.24 10.60 2.42
CA LYS A 408 -20.65 11.98 2.09
C LYS A 408 -22.12 12.05 1.68
N ILE A 409 -22.57 11.13 0.84
CA ILE A 409 -23.96 11.02 0.41
C ILE A 409 -24.85 10.76 1.62
N HIS A 410 -24.48 9.83 2.50
CA HIS A 410 -25.22 9.58 3.72
C HIS A 410 -25.35 10.83 4.60
N ALA A 411 -24.27 11.60 4.78
CA ALA A 411 -24.34 12.87 5.51
C ALA A 411 -25.27 13.90 4.85
N LEU A 412 -25.26 13.99 3.51
CA LEU A 412 -26.18 14.85 2.75
C LEU A 412 -27.64 14.40 2.91
N VAL A 413 -27.91 13.10 2.88
CA VAL A 413 -29.24 12.53 3.11
C VAL A 413 -29.73 12.86 4.51
N MET A 414 -28.89 12.71 5.54
CA MET A 414 -29.25 13.07 6.93
C MET A 414 -29.57 14.56 7.08
N LEU A 415 -28.84 15.44 6.38
CA LEU A 415 -29.14 16.88 6.36
C LEU A 415 -30.45 17.17 5.61
N ALA A 416 -30.69 16.50 4.48
CA ALA A 416 -31.92 16.66 3.70
C ALA A 416 -33.15 16.15 4.48
N GLU A 417 -33.04 15.01 5.17
CA GLU A 417 -34.09 14.51 6.07
C GLU A 417 -34.39 15.49 7.20
N ARG A 418 -33.35 16.05 7.82
CA ARG A 418 -33.54 17.08 8.86
C ARG A 418 -34.29 18.29 8.30
N GLN A 419 -33.89 18.78 7.12
CA GLN A 419 -34.58 19.91 6.48
C GLN A 419 -36.03 19.56 6.12
N ARG A 420 -36.28 18.35 5.64
CA ARG A 420 -37.63 17.85 5.36
C ARG A 420 -38.47 17.84 6.63
N ARG A 421 -37.98 17.25 7.73
CA ARG A 421 -38.69 17.23 9.02
C ARG A 421 -38.98 18.64 9.55
N MET A 422 -38.03 19.58 9.41
CA MET A 422 -38.24 20.98 9.77
C MET A 422 -39.38 21.62 8.95
N ARG A 423 -39.38 21.45 7.62
CA ARG A 423 -40.45 21.97 6.75
C ARG A 423 -41.79 21.31 7.04
N GLU A 424 -41.81 19.99 7.24
CA GLU A 424 -43.03 19.27 7.61
C GLU A 424 -43.60 19.76 8.95
N ALA A 425 -42.75 20.08 9.93
CA ALA A 425 -43.18 20.66 11.21
C ALA A 425 -43.70 22.10 11.06
N GLU A 426 -43.03 22.92 10.24
CA GLU A 426 -43.49 24.28 9.93
C GLU A 426 -44.84 24.26 9.19
N GLU A 427 -44.99 23.40 8.20
CA GLU A 427 -46.26 23.20 7.48
C GLU A 427 -47.34 22.62 8.37
N ALA A 428 -47.02 21.64 9.22
CA ALA A 428 -47.99 21.10 10.19
C ALA A 428 -48.46 22.18 11.16
N GLY A 429 -47.56 23.05 11.64
CA GLY A 429 -47.93 24.20 12.47
C GLY A 429 -48.84 25.19 11.72
N ARG A 430 -48.58 25.44 10.43
CA ARG A 430 -49.50 26.27 9.60
C ARG A 430 -50.85 25.60 9.39
N ARG A 431 -50.88 24.29 9.14
CA ARG A 431 -52.14 23.52 8.98
C ARG A 431 -52.95 23.53 10.26
N GLN A 432 -52.31 23.37 11.43
CA GLN A 432 -52.99 23.49 12.72
C GLN A 432 -53.62 24.86 12.89
N LEU A 433 -52.90 25.95 12.62
CA LEU A 433 -53.46 27.30 12.69
C LEU A 433 -54.61 27.52 11.69
N GLU A 434 -54.53 26.94 10.48
CA GLU A 434 -55.62 27.00 9.50
C GLU A 434 -56.83 26.15 9.91
N GLU A 435 -56.61 24.99 10.52
CA GLU A 435 -57.65 24.12 11.08
C GLU A 435 -58.34 24.80 12.26
N ASP A 436 -57.58 25.33 13.23
CA ASP A 436 -58.11 26.13 14.33
C ASP A 436 -58.95 27.31 13.81
N ARG A 437 -58.45 28.03 12.78
CA ARG A 437 -59.22 29.13 12.17
C ARG A 437 -60.49 28.65 11.48
N ARG A 438 -60.47 27.48 10.84
CA ARG A 438 -61.68 26.88 10.23
C ARG A 438 -62.65 26.41 11.30
N GLU A 439 -62.18 25.85 12.40
CA GLU A 439 -63.02 25.48 13.54
C GLU A 439 -63.67 26.71 14.16
N GLU A 440 -62.93 27.81 14.35
CA GLU A 440 -63.47 29.10 14.78
C GLU A 440 -64.51 29.64 13.77
N GLU A 441 -64.21 29.62 12.48
CA GLU A 441 -65.16 30.02 11.41
C GLU A 441 -66.41 29.13 11.40
N ASP A 442 -66.28 27.82 11.60
CA ASP A 442 -67.37 26.85 11.67
C ASP A 442 -68.20 27.02 12.96
N GLU A 443 -67.58 27.35 14.09
CA GLU A 443 -68.28 27.69 15.33
C GLU A 443 -69.04 29.01 15.20
N LEU A 444 -68.43 30.03 14.61
CA LEU A 444 -69.12 31.29 14.26
C LEU A 444 -70.28 31.03 13.30
N PHE A 445 -70.10 30.13 12.32
CA PHE A 445 -71.16 29.73 11.40
C PHE A 445 -72.28 28.96 12.12
N LYS A 446 -71.94 28.05 13.06
CA LYS A 446 -72.93 27.36 13.90
C LYS A 446 -73.68 28.34 14.80
N GLN A 447 -73.01 29.30 15.42
CA GLN A 447 -73.64 30.34 16.23
C GLN A 447 -74.53 31.27 15.38
N ALA A 448 -74.13 31.60 14.15
CA ALA A 448 -74.97 32.33 13.21
C ALA A 448 -76.19 31.51 12.75
N ARG A 449 -76.06 30.17 12.72
CA ARG A 449 -77.13 29.22 12.39
C ARG A 449 -78.09 28.95 13.55
N GLU A 450 -77.60 28.91 14.79
CA GLU A 450 -78.41 28.77 16.01
C GLU A 450 -78.97 30.10 16.51
N GLY A 451 -78.35 31.23 16.14
CA GLY A 451 -78.84 32.56 16.45
C GLY A 451 -79.91 33.04 15.47
N ASP A 452 -80.72 34.00 15.92
CA ASP A 452 -81.87 34.61 15.23
C ASP A 452 -81.60 35.09 13.78
N CYS A 453 -80.33 35.18 13.35
CA CYS A 453 -79.95 35.62 12.00
C CYS A 453 -80.27 34.57 10.92
N TRP A 454 -80.08 33.27 11.19
CA TRP A 454 -80.50 32.23 10.25
C TRP A 454 -82.02 32.12 10.18
N ASP A 455 -82.72 32.28 11.30
CA ASP A 455 -84.19 32.36 11.29
C ASP A 455 -84.66 33.56 10.46
N CYS A 456 -83.99 34.72 10.55
CA CYS A 456 -84.28 35.85 9.66
C CYS A 456 -84.03 35.52 8.17
N SER A 457 -82.93 34.83 7.84
CA SER A 457 -82.62 34.47 6.46
C SER A 457 -83.54 33.37 5.92
N SER A 458 -83.87 32.35 6.72
CA SER A 458 -84.85 31.32 6.36
C SER A 458 -86.24 31.91 6.22
N LEU A 459 -86.66 32.80 7.13
CA LEU A 459 -87.91 33.56 6.96
C LEU A 459 -87.88 34.38 5.67
N THR A 460 -86.74 35.00 5.31
CA THR A 460 -86.64 35.79 4.07
C THR A 460 -86.70 34.89 2.82
N ILE A 461 -86.10 33.71 2.86
CA ILE A 461 -86.16 32.72 1.78
C ILE A 461 -87.57 32.12 1.69
N ASP A 462 -88.19 31.79 2.81
CA ASP A 462 -89.53 31.20 2.90
C ASP A 462 -90.58 32.20 2.42
N THR A 463 -90.50 33.46 2.84
CA THR A 463 -91.37 34.54 2.32
C THR A 463 -91.18 34.77 0.83
N TYR A 464 -89.95 34.73 0.32
CA TYR A 464 -89.69 34.82 -1.12
C TYR A 464 -90.26 33.62 -1.91
N LEU A 465 -90.16 32.41 -1.35
CA LEU A 465 -90.74 31.20 -1.93
C LEU A 465 -92.27 31.21 -1.87
N GLU A 466 -92.85 31.69 -0.76
CA GLU A 466 -94.28 31.91 -0.61
C GLU A 466 -94.81 32.90 -1.66
N ASP A 467 -94.12 34.03 -1.87
CA ASP A 467 -94.49 35.01 -2.89
C ASP A 467 -94.46 34.43 -4.32
N ILE A 468 -93.46 33.60 -4.64
CA ILE A 468 -93.40 32.91 -5.94
C ILE A 468 -94.56 31.92 -6.09
N ILE A 469 -94.84 31.14 -5.04
CA ILE A 469 -95.92 30.15 -5.05
C ILE A 469 -97.26 30.87 -5.21
N LEU A 470 -97.52 31.94 -4.44
CA LEU A 470 -98.74 32.74 -4.55
C LEU A 470 -98.89 33.35 -5.94
N SER A 471 -97.83 33.95 -6.48
CA SER A 471 -97.83 34.50 -7.84
C SER A 471 -98.11 33.43 -8.91
N SER A 472 -97.61 32.21 -8.72
CA SER A 472 -97.87 31.09 -9.63
C SER A 472 -99.29 30.53 -9.49
N MET A 473 -99.83 30.51 -8.26
CA MET A 473 -101.21 30.12 -8.00
C MET A 473 -102.18 31.14 -8.58
N GLU A 474 -101.91 32.44 -8.44
CA GLU A 474 -102.72 33.50 -9.05
C GLU A 474 -102.74 33.39 -10.57
N ARG A 475 -101.58 33.16 -11.19
CA ARG A 475 -101.50 32.95 -12.65
C ARG A 475 -102.30 31.73 -13.12
N THR A 476 -102.18 30.60 -12.43
CA THR A 476 -102.94 29.38 -12.79
C THR A 476 -104.43 29.54 -12.52
N ALA A 477 -104.83 30.24 -11.46
CA ALA A 477 -106.22 30.59 -11.19
C ALA A 477 -106.80 31.53 -12.26
N GLU A 478 -106.03 32.54 -12.69
CA GLU A 478 -106.43 33.42 -13.81
C GLU A 478 -106.58 32.65 -15.12
N GLU A 479 -105.66 31.74 -15.42
CA GLU A 479 -105.74 30.88 -16.61
C GLU A 479 -107.00 29.99 -16.58
N GLN A 480 -107.26 29.33 -15.44
CA GLN A 480 -108.48 28.54 -15.25
C GLN A 480 -109.75 29.38 -15.38
N ALA A 481 -109.77 30.58 -14.78
CA ALA A 481 -110.91 31.49 -14.91
C ALA A 481 -111.11 31.94 -16.35
N ARG A 482 -110.04 32.21 -17.10
CA ARG A 482 -110.13 32.54 -18.54
C ARG A 482 -110.66 31.36 -19.36
N GLU A 483 -110.22 30.14 -19.08
CA GLU A 483 -110.75 28.94 -19.74
C GLU A 483 -112.24 28.73 -19.44
N GLU A 484 -112.68 28.91 -18.20
CA GLU A 484 -114.10 28.84 -17.84
C GLU A 484 -114.93 29.94 -18.52
N ILE A 485 -114.41 31.17 -18.56
CA ILE A 485 -115.07 32.28 -19.26
C ILE A 485 -115.15 31.96 -20.76
N GLN A 486 -114.10 31.42 -21.38
CA GLN A 486 -114.13 31.01 -22.78
C GLN A 486 -115.13 29.89 -23.04
N LYS A 487 -115.19 28.86 -22.17
CA LYS A 487 -116.21 27.81 -22.27
C LYS A 487 -117.62 28.37 -22.18
N ARG A 488 -117.89 29.24 -21.19
CA ARG A 488 -119.18 29.93 -21.07
C ARG A 488 -119.47 30.83 -22.28
N ALA A 489 -118.47 31.50 -22.83
CA ALA A 489 -118.63 32.32 -24.03
C ALA A 489 -118.97 31.46 -25.25
N ILE A 490 -118.35 30.29 -25.41
CA ILE A 490 -118.69 29.31 -26.45
C ILE A 490 -120.13 28.80 -26.23
N GLU A 491 -120.50 28.41 -25.02
CA GLU A 491 -121.88 27.99 -24.70
C GLU A 491 -122.91 29.07 -25.02
N ILE A 492 -122.65 30.33 -24.66
CA ILE A 492 -123.53 31.46 -25.00
C ILE A 492 -123.58 31.68 -26.52
N ASN A 493 -122.45 31.54 -27.21
CA ASN A 493 -122.37 31.69 -28.65
C ASN A 493 -123.12 30.55 -29.38
N ASP A 494 -123.03 29.32 -28.88
CA ASP A 494 -123.77 28.19 -29.39
C ASP A 494 -125.28 28.36 -29.15
N ILE A 495 -125.68 28.87 -27.98
CA ILE A 495 -127.08 29.28 -27.72
C ILE A 495 -127.51 30.37 -28.71
N ALA A 496 -126.66 31.37 -28.98
CA ALA A 496 -126.95 32.43 -29.94
C ALA A 496 -127.09 31.89 -31.37
N TYR A 497 -126.20 30.99 -31.81
CA TYR A 497 -126.28 30.32 -33.11
C TYR A 497 -127.49 29.38 -33.21
N GLU A 498 -127.86 28.67 -32.14
CA GLU A 498 -129.09 27.88 -32.10
C GLU A 498 -130.33 28.76 -32.20
N MET A 499 -130.35 29.89 -31.49
CA MET A 499 -131.42 30.89 -31.63
C MET A 499 -131.47 31.43 -33.07
N GLU A 500 -130.32 31.73 -33.68
CA GLU A 500 -130.25 32.18 -35.07
C GLU A 500 -130.71 31.12 -36.08
N SER A 501 -130.31 29.87 -35.89
CA SER A 501 -130.64 28.77 -36.81
C SER A 501 -132.12 28.39 -36.75
N ARG A 502 -132.80 28.64 -35.64
CA ARG A 502 -134.25 28.42 -35.47
C ARG A 502 -135.10 29.62 -35.91
N ARG A 503 -134.50 30.72 -36.38
CA ARG A 503 -135.24 31.95 -36.75
C ARG A 503 -136.18 31.74 -37.93
N THR A 504 -137.44 32.11 -37.74
CA THR A 504 -138.41 32.34 -38.81
C THR A 504 -138.37 33.82 -39.23
N ARG A 505 -138.67 34.15 -40.49
CA ARG A 505 -138.62 35.53 -41.04
C ARG A 505 -139.36 36.57 -40.19
N LEU A 506 -140.46 36.18 -39.56
CA LEU A 506 -141.23 37.03 -38.64
C LEU A 506 -140.43 37.44 -37.38
N GLN A 507 -139.67 36.52 -36.79
CA GLN A 507 -138.87 36.80 -35.59
C GLN A 507 -137.66 37.70 -35.88
N SER A 508 -137.08 37.62 -37.09
CA SER A 508 -136.03 38.57 -37.50
C SER A 508 -136.56 40.00 -37.66
N GLU A 509 -137.80 40.17 -38.14
CA GLU A 509 -138.42 41.49 -38.24
C GLU A 509 -138.76 42.07 -36.86
N GLU A 510 -139.21 41.22 -35.92
CA GLU A 510 -139.51 41.61 -34.54
C GLU A 510 -138.24 42.01 -33.76
N ILE A 511 -137.13 41.26 -33.91
CA ILE A 511 -135.84 41.62 -33.29
C ILE A 511 -135.27 42.91 -33.91
N VAL A 512 -135.42 43.13 -35.23
CA VAL A 512 -135.03 44.39 -35.85
C VAL A 512 -135.89 45.54 -35.31
N ALA A 513 -137.20 45.33 -35.11
CA ALA A 513 -138.06 46.33 -34.48
C ALA A 513 -137.64 46.61 -33.02
N GLU A 514 -137.31 45.58 -32.24
CA GLU A 514 -136.79 45.76 -30.87
C GLU A 514 -135.40 46.41 -30.84
N LEU A 515 -134.50 46.08 -31.76
CA LEU A 515 -133.18 46.73 -31.87
C LEU A 515 -133.33 48.20 -32.29
N VAL A 516 -134.23 48.51 -33.21
CA VAL A 516 -134.55 49.90 -33.56
C VAL A 516 -135.14 50.63 -32.35
N TYR A 517 -136.07 49.99 -31.63
CA TYR A 517 -136.72 50.59 -30.47
C TYR A 517 -135.77 50.78 -29.27
N ASN A 518 -134.89 49.82 -28.99
CA ASN A 518 -134.01 49.83 -27.82
C ASN A 518 -132.66 50.51 -28.07
N PHE A 519 -132.12 50.48 -29.30
CA PHE A 519 -130.83 51.11 -29.61
C PHE A 519 -130.97 52.41 -30.40
N LEU A 520 -131.71 52.44 -31.51
CA LEU A 520 -131.73 53.63 -32.37
C LEU A 520 -132.53 54.78 -31.78
N ILE A 521 -133.70 54.52 -31.18
CA ILE A 521 -134.50 55.60 -30.57
C ILE A 521 -133.77 56.21 -29.36
N PRO A 522 -133.20 55.44 -28.40
CA PRO A 522 -132.50 56.02 -27.26
C PRO A 522 -131.15 56.65 -27.62
N GLU A 523 -130.43 56.18 -28.63
CA GLU A 523 -129.24 56.92 -29.13
C GLU A 523 -129.64 58.19 -29.89
N ALA A 524 -130.74 58.20 -30.63
CA ALA A 524 -131.27 59.44 -31.20
C ALA A 524 -131.66 60.44 -30.10
N GLU A 525 -132.30 59.98 -29.02
CA GLU A 525 -132.60 60.83 -27.86
C GLU A 525 -131.32 61.25 -27.10
N LYS A 526 -130.34 60.37 -26.90
CA LYS A 526 -129.05 60.72 -26.26
C LYS A 526 -128.20 61.64 -27.13
N SER A 527 -128.24 61.52 -28.46
CA SER A 527 -127.55 62.43 -29.37
C SER A 527 -128.26 63.78 -29.44
N PHE A 528 -129.60 63.81 -29.46
CA PHE A 528 -130.37 65.04 -29.34
C PHE A 528 -130.15 65.74 -27.98
N MET A 529 -130.07 64.98 -26.89
CA MET A 529 -129.71 65.50 -25.55
C MET A 529 -128.24 65.96 -25.49
N ARG A 530 -127.32 65.27 -26.18
CA ARG A 530 -125.91 65.70 -26.32
C ARG A 530 -125.76 66.95 -27.18
N GLU A 531 -126.59 67.17 -28.20
CA GLU A 531 -126.59 68.39 -29.02
C GLU A 531 -127.19 69.59 -28.26
N ARG A 532 -128.32 69.40 -27.56
CA ARG A 532 -128.89 70.44 -26.68
C ARG A 532 -127.95 70.81 -25.53
N GLY A 533 -127.16 69.87 -25.03
CA GLY A 533 -126.14 70.13 -24.01
C GLY A 533 -124.89 70.86 -24.53
N LYS A 534 -124.75 71.08 -25.84
CA LYS A 534 -123.64 71.87 -26.43
C LYS A 534 -124.00 73.32 -26.75
N GLU A 535 -125.29 73.69 -26.74
CA GLU A 535 -125.76 75.07 -26.83
C GLU A 535 -126.00 75.71 -25.44
N SER A 536 -125.43 75.11 -24.39
CA SER A 536 -125.28 75.64 -23.03
C SER A 536 -123.85 75.37 -22.57
#